data_AF-A0A9E4BKQ6-F1
#
_entry.id   AF-A0A9E4BKQ6-F1
#
_cell.length_a   1.000
_cell.length_b   1.000
_cell.length_c   1.000
_cell.angle_alpha   90.00
_cell.angle_beta   90.00
_cell.angle_gamma   90.00
#
_symmetry.space_group_name_H-M   'P 1'
#
loop_
_entity.id
_entity.type
_entity.pdbx_description
1 polymer ?
#
loop_
_entity_poly.entity_id
_entity_poly.type
_entity_poly.pdbx_seq_one_letter_code
_entity_poly.pdbx_strand_id
1 'polypeptide(L)'
;MGRASSESRTLHFSAVQFGVTYVILALPTYVLPWLGSNSLVAALVSGGSVLLYTFLHCLCLIGLILIACIRAVHVRHAVLALLPVCAAMFDMVPGLSLIPFAPTAFHIATLATLAHRFPLDADR
;
A
#
# COMPACT_ATOMS: atom_id res chain seq x y z
N MET A 1 -30.52 37.98 -5.00
CA MET A 1 -30.30 37.08 -3.83
C MET A 1 -30.29 35.65 -4.35
N GLY A 2 -29.20 34.91 -4.15
CA GLY A 2 -29.09 33.51 -4.60
C GLY A 2 -27.67 33.10 -4.98
N ARG A 3 -26.74 33.13 -4.02
CA ARG A 3 -25.39 32.60 -4.22
C ARG A 3 -25.48 31.08 -4.04
N ALA A 4 -25.57 30.34 -5.14
CA ALA A 4 -25.39 28.89 -5.12
C ALA A 4 -23.94 28.62 -4.73
N SER A 5 -23.70 28.28 -3.46
CA SER A 5 -22.44 27.75 -2.98
C SER A 5 -22.27 26.34 -3.55
N SER A 6 -21.51 26.20 -4.64
CA SER A 6 -21.03 24.89 -5.08
C SER A 6 -20.00 24.41 -4.06
N GLU A 7 -20.46 23.73 -3.02
CA GLU A 7 -19.61 22.94 -2.14
C GLU A 7 -18.95 21.85 -3.01
N SER A 8 -17.69 22.08 -3.40
CA SER A 8 -16.87 21.00 -3.94
C SER A 8 -16.69 20.01 -2.79
N ARG A 9 -17.50 18.94 -2.76
CA ARG A 9 -17.29 17.81 -1.86
C ARG A 9 -15.93 17.20 -2.20
N THR A 10 -14.89 17.67 -1.52
CA THR A 10 -13.59 17.00 -1.51
C THR A 10 -13.84 15.62 -0.93
N LEU A 11 -13.50 14.59 -1.71
CA LEU A 11 -13.65 13.20 -1.30
C LEU A 11 -12.69 12.96 -0.13
N HIS A 12 -13.17 13.11 1.10
CA HIS A 12 -12.36 12.95 2.30
C HIS A 12 -12.03 11.47 2.48
N PHE A 13 -10.84 11.07 2.07
CA PHE A 13 -10.33 9.71 2.30
C PHE A 13 -10.01 9.53 3.79
N SER A 14 -10.98 8.99 4.54
CA SER A 14 -10.90 8.90 6.00
C SER A 14 -9.80 7.93 6.46
N ALA A 15 -9.38 8.03 7.74
CA ALA A 15 -8.37 7.11 8.29
C ALA A 15 -8.81 5.64 8.20
N VAL A 16 -10.09 5.39 8.48
CA VAL A 16 -10.70 4.05 8.39
C VAL A 16 -10.73 3.56 6.94
N GLN A 17 -11.16 4.40 5.99
CA GLN A 17 -11.16 4.05 4.57
C GLN A 17 -9.75 3.74 4.07
N PHE A 18 -8.76 4.55 4.45
CA PHE A 18 -7.35 4.28 4.16
C PHE A 18 -6.94 2.92 4.74
N GLY A 19 -7.17 2.67 6.02
CA GLY A 19 -6.75 1.43 6.68
C GLY A 19 -7.37 0.18 6.06
N VAL A 20 -8.68 0.20 5.82
CA VAL A 20 -9.41 -0.91 5.17
C VAL A 20 -8.90 -1.14 3.75
N THR A 21 -8.78 -0.09 2.94
CA THR A 21 -8.29 -0.20 1.56
C THR A 21 -6.85 -0.73 1.54
N TYR A 22 -6.01 -0.27 2.46
CA TYR A 22 -4.63 -0.71 2.59
C TYR A 22 -4.55 -2.20 2.93
N VAL A 23 -5.35 -2.67 3.90
CA VAL A 23 -5.38 -4.10 4.26
C VAL A 23 -5.86 -4.95 3.08
N ILE A 24 -6.90 -4.52 2.37
CA ILE A 24 -7.43 -5.25 1.20
C ILE A 24 -6.35 -5.39 0.11
N LEU A 25 -5.57 -4.33 -0.15
CA LEU A 25 -4.49 -4.38 -1.14
C LEU A 25 -3.26 -5.14 -0.64
N ALA A 26 -2.98 -5.14 0.67
CA ALA A 26 -1.85 -5.87 1.25
C ALA A 26 -2.10 -7.39 1.35
N LEU A 27 -3.35 -7.84 1.51
CA LEU A 27 -3.64 -9.27 1.63
C LEU A 27 -3.13 -10.10 0.43
N PRO A 28 -3.38 -9.70 -0.84
CA PRO A 28 -2.82 -10.38 -1.99
C PRO A 28 -1.28 -10.43 -1.99
N THR A 29 -0.60 -9.41 -1.46
CA THR A 29 0.88 -9.38 -1.42
C THR A 29 1.47 -10.41 -0.46
N TYR A 30 0.67 -10.99 0.45
CA TYR A 30 1.09 -12.13 1.27
C TYR A 30 0.83 -13.50 0.63
N VAL A 31 -0.08 -13.57 -0.34
CA VAL A 31 -0.49 -14.83 -0.98
C VAL A 31 0.27 -15.04 -2.29
N LEU A 32 0.32 -14.01 -3.14
CA LEU A 32 0.95 -14.06 -4.45
C LEU A 32 2.43 -14.49 -4.40
N PRO A 33 3.21 -14.19 -3.36
CA PRO A 33 4.59 -14.66 -3.29
C PRO A 33 4.75 -16.18 -3.28
N TRP A 34 3.80 -16.90 -2.67
CA TRP A 34 3.81 -18.36 -2.65
C TRP A 34 3.59 -18.97 -4.04
N LEU A 35 3.12 -18.17 -4.99
CA LEU A 35 2.96 -18.54 -6.39
C LEU A 35 4.17 -18.11 -7.26
N GLY A 36 5.26 -17.64 -6.63
CA GLY A 36 6.52 -17.28 -7.31
C GLY A 36 6.57 -15.85 -7.86
N SER A 37 5.72 -14.94 -7.42
CA SER A 37 5.63 -13.56 -7.93
C SER A 37 6.67 -12.57 -7.35
N ASN A 38 7.64 -13.05 -6.57
CA ASN A 38 8.56 -12.29 -5.70
C ASN A 38 9.76 -11.69 -6.46
N SER A 39 9.63 -11.58 -7.78
CA SER A 39 10.64 -11.02 -8.65
C SER A 39 10.09 -10.84 -10.06
N LEU A 40 10.05 -9.59 -10.51
CA LEU A 40 9.70 -9.27 -11.90
C LEU A 40 10.68 -9.90 -12.89
N VAL A 41 11.98 -9.91 -12.55
CA VAL A 41 13.02 -10.49 -13.39
C VAL A 41 12.84 -12.00 -13.51
N ALA A 42 12.63 -12.71 -12.39
CA ALA A 42 12.42 -14.15 -12.43
C ALA A 42 11.13 -14.52 -13.21
N ALA A 43 10.07 -13.73 -13.04
CA ALA A 43 8.80 -13.96 -13.73
C ALA A 43 8.89 -13.84 -15.25
N LEU A 44 9.65 -12.86 -15.76
CA LEU A 44 9.89 -12.69 -17.19
C LEU A 44 10.64 -13.88 -17.81
N VAL A 45 11.48 -14.56 -17.04
CA VAL A 45 12.21 -15.77 -17.47
C VAL A 45 11.34 -17.03 -17.34
N SER A 46 10.46 -17.08 -16.35
CA SER A 46 9.61 -18.24 -16.05
C SER A 46 8.43 -18.40 -17.01
N GLY A 47 7.90 -17.28 -17.54
CA GLY A 47 6.75 -17.26 -18.45
C GLY A 47 5.42 -17.68 -17.80
N GLY A 48 4.38 -17.81 -18.62
CA GLY A 48 3.10 -18.41 -18.24
C GLY A 48 2.37 -17.70 -17.07
N SER A 49 1.91 -18.50 -16.10
CA SER A 49 1.11 -18.06 -14.94
C SER A 49 1.89 -17.21 -13.94
N VAL A 50 3.20 -17.45 -13.79
CA VAL A 50 4.08 -16.68 -12.88
C VAL A 50 4.11 -15.20 -13.27
N LEU A 51 4.13 -14.93 -14.58
CA LEU A 51 4.09 -13.56 -15.09
C LEU A 51 2.78 -12.85 -14.73
N LEU A 52 1.64 -13.53 -14.87
CA LEU A 52 0.33 -13.00 -14.46
C LEU A 52 0.27 -12.69 -12.97
N TYR A 53 0.72 -13.62 -12.12
CA TYR A 53 0.75 -13.40 -10.66
C TYR A 53 1.65 -12.23 -10.28
N THR A 54 2.76 -12.06 -10.99
CA THR A 54 3.67 -10.93 -10.80
C THR A 54 3.04 -9.61 -11.18
N PHE A 55 2.31 -9.54 -12.30
CA PHE A 55 1.56 -8.32 -12.64
C PHE A 55 0.50 -7.97 -11.60
N LEU A 56 -0.26 -8.96 -11.11
CA LEU A 56 -1.23 -8.75 -10.03
C LEU A 56 -0.55 -8.27 -8.75
N HIS A 57 0.63 -8.82 -8.43
CA HIS A 57 1.41 -8.44 -7.26
C HIS A 57 1.89 -6.98 -7.39
N CYS A 58 2.49 -6.62 -8.53
CA CYS A 58 2.91 -5.25 -8.81
C CYS A 58 1.73 -4.26 -8.73
N LEU A 59 0.55 -4.63 -9.24
CA LEU A 59 -0.63 -3.78 -9.18
C LEU A 59 -1.06 -3.49 -7.74
N CYS A 60 -1.01 -4.50 -6.87
CA CYS A 60 -1.30 -4.35 -5.44
C CYS A 60 -0.27 -3.44 -4.75
N LEU A 61 1.03 -3.65 -5.00
CA LEU A 61 2.11 -2.83 -4.45
C LEU A 61 2.02 -1.36 -4.90
N ILE A 62 1.77 -1.13 -6.19
CA ILE A 62 1.55 0.22 -6.73
C ILE A 62 0.32 0.86 -6.08
N GLY A 63 -0.78 0.11 -5.95
CA GLY A 63 -1.98 0.58 -5.26
C GLY A 63 -1.70 1.02 -3.82
N LEU A 64 -0.98 0.20 -3.04
CA LEU A 64 -0.56 0.50 -1.68
C LEU A 64 0.28 1.78 -1.59
N ILE A 65 1.25 1.94 -2.50
CA ILE A 65 2.09 3.13 -2.57
C ILE A 65 1.23 4.36 -2.91
N LEU A 66 0.34 4.27 -3.90
CA LEU A 66 -0.51 5.39 -4.32
C LEU A 66 -1.43 5.87 -3.20
N ILE A 67 -2.14 4.97 -2.52
CA ILE A 67 -3.03 5.37 -1.41
C ILE A 67 -2.22 5.94 -0.22
N ALA A 68 -1.02 5.43 0.02
CA ALA A 68 -0.11 5.94 1.05
C ALA A 68 0.43 7.32 0.69
N CYS A 69 0.79 7.57 -0.57
CA CYS A 69 1.18 8.89 -1.06
C CYS A 69 0.04 9.90 -0.92
N ILE A 70 -1.17 9.55 -1.38
CA ILE A 70 -2.35 10.41 -1.24
C ILE A 70 -2.56 10.77 0.23
N ARG A 71 -2.54 9.77 1.12
CA ARG A 71 -2.70 10.01 2.55
C ARG A 71 -1.56 10.82 3.14
N ALA A 72 -0.31 10.54 2.78
CA ALA A 72 0.88 11.24 3.27
C ALA A 72 0.81 12.75 3.02
N VAL A 73 0.27 13.19 1.89
CA VAL A 73 0.05 14.61 1.57
C VAL A 73 -0.98 15.23 2.52
N HIS A 74 -2.09 14.55 2.78
CA HIS A 74 -3.14 15.05 3.67
C HIS A 74 -2.67 15.15 5.13
N VAL A 75 -1.85 14.20 5.59
CA VAL A 75 -1.37 14.13 6.97
C VAL A 75 0.01 14.77 7.17
N ARG A 76 0.61 15.32 6.09
CA ARG A 76 1.95 15.93 6.06
C ARG A 76 3.05 15.03 6.66
N HIS A 77 3.00 13.73 6.37
CA HIS A 77 3.94 12.74 6.93
C HIS A 77 4.51 11.85 5.83
N ALA A 78 5.62 12.30 5.21
CA ALA A 78 6.24 11.64 4.07
C ALA A 78 6.67 10.19 4.35
N VAL A 79 6.99 9.85 5.60
CA VAL A 79 7.36 8.49 6.00
C VAL A 79 6.23 7.49 5.72
N LEU A 80 4.96 7.91 5.78
CA LEU A 80 3.81 7.04 5.48
C LEU A 80 3.88 6.50 4.04
N ALA A 81 4.36 7.32 3.09
CA ALA A 81 4.53 6.93 1.71
C ALA A 81 5.80 6.09 1.47
N LEU A 82 6.86 6.32 2.25
CA LEU A 82 8.13 5.61 2.09
C LEU A 82 8.03 4.13 2.52
N LEU A 83 7.28 3.83 3.58
CA LEU A 83 7.15 2.48 4.12
C LEU A 83 6.64 1.44 3.08
N PRO A 84 5.52 1.65 2.35
CA PRO A 84 5.10 0.70 1.33
C PRO A 84 6.05 0.64 0.12
N VAL A 85 6.83 1.70 -0.16
CA VAL A 85 7.88 1.64 -1.18
C VAL A 85 8.99 0.68 -0.73
N CYS A 86 9.42 0.76 0.53
CA CYS A 86 10.37 -0.20 1.10
C CYS A 86 9.80 -1.63 1.05
N ALA A 87 8.53 -1.83 1.43
CA ALA A 87 7.89 -3.14 1.33
C ALA A 87 7.97 -3.70 -0.10
N ALA A 88 7.60 -2.89 -1.10
CA ALA A 88 7.65 -3.28 -2.50
C ALA A 88 9.07 -3.64 -2.98
N MET A 89 10.10 -2.94 -2.48
CA MET A 89 11.49 -3.29 -2.78
C MET A 89 11.86 -4.66 -2.24
N PHE A 90 11.50 -4.97 -0.99
CA PHE A 90 11.73 -6.29 -0.41
C PHE A 90 10.92 -7.37 -1.13
N ASP A 91 9.72 -7.09 -1.63
CA ASP A 91 8.92 -8.08 -2.37
C ASP A 91 9.41 -8.36 -3.79
N MET A 92 9.95 -7.34 -4.49
CA MET A 92 10.19 -7.43 -5.94
C MET A 92 11.66 -7.55 -6.33
N VAL A 93 12.59 -7.13 -5.47
CA VAL A 93 14.02 -7.13 -5.78
C VAL A 93 14.63 -8.49 -5.46
N PRO A 94 15.22 -9.20 -6.45
CA PRO A 94 15.94 -10.43 -6.21
C PRO A 94 17.00 -10.25 -5.11
N GLY A 95 17.09 -11.21 -4.20
CA GLY A 95 18.00 -11.15 -3.06
C GLY A 95 17.38 -10.49 -1.83
N LEU A 96 16.69 -9.35 -1.98
CA LEU A 96 15.93 -8.76 -0.87
C LEU A 96 14.68 -9.57 -0.54
N SER A 97 14.04 -10.17 -1.55
CA SER A 97 12.87 -11.04 -1.38
C SER A 97 13.14 -12.37 -0.67
N LEU A 98 14.40 -12.63 -0.33
CA LEU A 98 14.77 -13.72 0.57
C LEU A 98 14.49 -13.42 2.05
N ILE A 99 14.08 -12.20 2.39
CA ILE A 99 13.73 -11.79 3.76
C ILE A 99 12.20 -11.69 3.85
N PRO A 100 11.50 -12.82 4.09
CA PRO A 100 10.04 -12.91 3.90
C PRO A 100 9.22 -11.99 4.80
N PHE A 101 9.73 -11.65 5.98
CA PHE A 101 8.98 -10.83 6.96
C PHE A 101 9.27 -9.33 6.85
N ALA A 102 10.23 -8.90 6.04
CA ALA A 102 10.54 -7.48 5.89
C ALA A 102 9.37 -6.68 5.28
N PRO A 103 8.72 -7.11 4.18
CA PRO A 103 7.54 -6.42 3.63
C PRO A 103 6.41 -6.28 4.65
N THR A 104 6.11 -7.36 5.39
CA THR A 104 5.10 -7.37 6.45
C THR A 104 5.39 -6.33 7.53
N ALA A 105 6.65 -6.22 7.98
CA ALA A 105 7.04 -5.22 8.97
C ALA A 105 6.79 -3.79 8.49
N PHE A 106 7.08 -3.50 7.21
CA PHE A 106 6.81 -2.19 6.61
C PHE A 106 5.31 -1.90 6.46
N HIS A 107 4.49 -2.88 6.08
CA HIS A 107 3.04 -2.73 6.03
C HIS A 107 2.45 -2.47 7.42
N ILE A 108 2.89 -3.22 8.44
CA ILE A 108 2.48 -2.99 9.83
C ILE A 108 2.91 -1.60 10.30
N ALA A 109 4.15 -1.20 10.02
CA ALA A 109 4.63 0.14 10.36
C ALA A 109 3.80 1.24 9.68
N THR A 110 3.33 1.02 8.45
CA THR A 110 2.47 1.97 7.73
C THR A 110 1.13 2.15 8.46
N LEU A 111 0.49 1.05 8.85
CA LEU A 111 -0.76 1.04 9.59
C LEU A 111 -0.61 1.60 11.01
N ALA A 112 0.48 1.25 11.70
CA ALA A 112 0.78 1.77 13.04
C ALA A 112 1.04 3.28 13.02
N THR A 113 1.79 3.77 12.02
CA THR A 113 2.04 5.22 11.85
C THR A 113 0.75 6.00 11.65
N LEU A 114 -0.23 5.41 10.93
CA LEU A 114 -1.56 5.98 10.82
C LEU A 114 -2.27 6.03 12.18
N ALA A 115 -2.29 4.92 12.92
CA ALA A 115 -2.98 4.82 14.22
C ALA A 115 -2.41 5.76 15.29
N HIS A 116 -1.09 5.94 15.34
CA HIS A 116 -0.44 6.85 16.30
C HIS A 116 -0.67 8.33 15.99
N ARG A 117 -0.95 8.69 14.73
CA ARG A 117 -1.17 10.08 14.31
C ARG A 117 -2.64 10.46 14.21
N PHE A 118 -3.53 9.46 14.24
CA PHE A 118 -4.98 9.61 14.31
C PHE A 118 -5.51 8.59 15.32
N PRO A 119 -5.53 8.90 16.63
CA PRO A 119 -6.43 8.18 17.51
C PRO A 119 -7.82 8.29 16.87
N LEU A 120 -8.45 7.15 16.59
CA LEU A 120 -9.85 7.10 16.20
C LEU A 120 -10.61 7.94 17.22
N ASP A 121 -11.23 9.04 16.78
CA ASP A 121 -11.80 10.09 17.61
C ASP A 121 -12.29 9.59 18.97
N ALA A 122 -11.42 9.70 19.98
CA ALA A 122 -11.78 9.60 21.38
C ALA A 122 -12.01 11.04 21.81
N ASP A 123 -13.29 11.43 21.77
CA ASP A 123 -13.81 12.74 22.16
C ASP A 123 -13.33 13.95 21.34
N ARG A 124 -14.02 14.25 20.24
CA ARG A 124 -14.50 15.61 19.88
C ARG A 124 -15.28 15.65 18.57
#